data_AF-A0A1H8G9H7-F1
#
_entry.id   AF-A0A1H8G9H7-F1
#
_cell.length_a   1.000
_cell.length_b   1.000
_cell.length_c   1.000
_cell.angle_alpha   90.00
_cell.angle_beta   90.00
_cell.angle_gamma   90.00
#
_symmetry.space_group_name_H-M   'P 1'
#
loop_
_entity.id
_entity.type
_entity.pdbx_description
1 polymer ?
#
loop_
_entity_poly.entity_id
_entity_poly.type
_entity_poly.pdbx_seq_one_letter_code
_entity_poly.pdbx_strand_id
1 'polypeptide(L)'
;MHPKAGDVWVWSGAMSKRVISLLTNEASPSTGGKPPPARKEVLELSLRELRSLLESKRFSHVALPRLATGAGGLDWKVVEPLIERHLGDLDLPIYIYTQYEEGVQAIEPGLSRHDSLDRRPDASRRQ
;
A
#
# COMPACT_ATOMS: atom_id res chain seq x y z
N MET A 1 13.75 18.59 5.53
CA MET A 1 13.73 17.49 6.52
C MET A 1 13.96 16.20 5.77
N HIS A 2 14.94 15.38 6.15
CA HIS A 2 15.22 14.13 5.46
C HIS A 2 14.33 13.02 6.03
N PRO A 3 13.62 12.26 5.18
CA PRO A 3 12.80 11.15 5.64
C PRO A 3 13.66 10.05 6.29
N LYS A 4 13.13 9.43 7.34
CA LYS A 4 13.78 8.38 8.13
C LYS A 4 13.03 7.06 8.00
N ALA A 5 13.71 5.97 8.37
CA ALA A 5 13.06 4.68 8.54
C ALA A 5 11.93 4.82 9.58
N GLY A 6 10.76 4.29 9.25
CA GLY A 6 9.53 4.45 10.02
C GLY A 6 8.61 5.55 9.49
N ASP A 7 9.11 6.54 8.76
CA ASP A 7 8.27 7.62 8.25
C ASP A 7 7.34 7.14 7.12
N VAL A 8 6.27 7.91 6.88
CA VAL A 8 5.41 7.79 5.70
C VAL A 8 5.53 9.03 4.83
N TRP A 9 5.61 8.83 3.51
CA TRP A 9 5.63 9.91 2.54
C TRP A 9 4.45 9.81 1.59
N VAL A 10 3.77 10.92 1.36
CA VAL A 10 2.58 10.97 0.52
C VAL A 10 2.88 11.70 -0.77
N TRP A 11 2.70 11.02 -1.89
CA TRP A 11 2.63 11.64 -3.19
C TRP A 11 1.16 11.78 -3.62
N SER A 12 0.76 13.00 -3.95
CA SER A 12 -0.57 13.32 -4.46
C SER A 12 -0.45 13.69 -5.93
N GLY A 13 -0.95 12.84 -6.82
CA GLY A 13 -0.97 13.10 -8.25
C GLY A 13 -2.10 14.05 -8.67
N ALA A 14 -2.23 14.29 -9.98
CA ALA A 14 -3.26 15.16 -10.57
C ALA A 14 -4.72 14.63 -10.48
N MET A 15 -5.01 13.69 -9.57
CA MET A 15 -6.31 13.05 -9.38
C MET A 15 -6.58 12.76 -7.89
N SER A 16 -7.73 12.16 -7.56
CA SER A 16 -8.11 11.73 -6.20
C SER A 16 -7.28 10.57 -5.63
N LYS A 17 -6.34 10.00 -6.40
CA LYS A 17 -5.49 8.89 -5.97
C LYS A 17 -4.20 9.40 -5.32
N ARG A 18 -3.86 8.84 -4.17
CA ARG A 18 -2.63 9.12 -3.43
C ARG A 18 -1.79 7.85 -3.32
N VAL A 19 -0.48 7.98 -3.48
CA VAL A 19 0.48 6.91 -3.21
C VAL A 19 1.17 7.23 -1.89
N ILE A 20 1.13 6.28 -0.96
CA ILE A 20 1.77 6.41 0.36
C ILE A 20 2.96 5.46 0.40
N SER A 21 4.16 6.01 0.45
CA SER A 21 5.40 5.25 0.59
C SER A 21 5.74 5.07 2.07
N LEU A 22 5.74 3.83 2.54
CA LEU A 22 6.16 3.46 3.90
C LEU A 22 7.66 3.15 3.90
N LEU A 23 8.43 3.86 4.72
CA LEU A 23 9.88 3.71 4.77
C LEU A 23 10.27 2.60 5.75
N THR A 24 10.07 1.36 5.31
CA THR A 24 10.21 0.15 6.15
C THR A 24 11.64 -0.38 6.29
N ASN A 25 12.59 0.20 5.57
CA ASN A 25 14.00 -0.17 5.60
C ASN A 25 14.87 1.01 6.01
N GLU A 26 15.97 0.73 6.70
CA GLU A 26 17.03 1.71 6.92
C GLU A 26 17.86 1.92 5.65
N ALA A 27 18.48 3.09 5.55
CA ALA A 27 19.43 3.37 4.47
C ALA A 27 20.65 2.46 4.60
N SER A 28 21.25 2.12 3.46
CA SER A 28 22.55 1.43 3.46
C SER A 28 23.60 2.30 4.15
N PRO A 29 24.47 1.72 5.01
CA PRO A 29 25.60 2.45 5.61
C PRO A 29 26.59 2.98 4.57
N SER A 30 26.64 2.37 3.38
CA SER A 30 27.48 2.77 2.26
C SER A 30 26.64 3.25 1.08
N THR A 31 27.13 4.29 0.40
CA THR A 31 26.53 4.83 -0.83
C THR A 31 26.44 3.74 -1.91
N GLY A 32 25.23 3.46 -2.39
CA GLY A 32 24.97 2.44 -3.42
C GLY A 32 24.94 0.99 -2.91
N GLY A 33 25.10 0.76 -1.60
CA GLY A 33 24.98 -0.58 -1.01
C GLY A 33 23.54 -1.08 -0.95
N LYS A 34 23.37 -2.40 -0.88
CA LYS A 34 22.06 -3.03 -0.64
C LYS A 34 21.59 -2.66 0.77
N PRO A 35 20.36 -2.14 0.95
CA PRO A 35 19.82 -1.86 2.26
C PRO A 35 19.67 -3.15 3.08
N PRO A 36 19.78 -3.08 4.42
CA PRO A 36 19.49 -4.22 5.27
C PRO A 36 18.03 -4.68 5.10
N PRO A 37 17.70 -5.94 5.47
CA PRO A 37 16.31 -6.39 5.54
C PRO A 37 15.47 -5.46 6.41
N ALA A 38 14.18 -5.38 6.08
CA ALA A 38 13.22 -4.64 6.88
C ALA A 38 13.17 -5.23 8.29
N ARG A 39 13.00 -4.35 9.28
CA ARG A 39 12.89 -4.74 10.68
C ARG A 39 11.45 -4.61 11.13
N LYS A 40 11.02 -5.55 11.98
CA LYS A 40 9.67 -5.55 12.56
C LYS A 40 9.37 -4.22 13.27
N GLU A 41 10.31 -3.72 14.06
CA GLU A 41 10.15 -2.46 14.81
C GLU A 41 9.93 -1.24 13.89
N VAL A 42 10.63 -1.20 12.75
CA VAL A 42 10.51 -0.12 11.75
C VAL A 42 9.16 -0.21 11.05
N LEU A 43 8.71 -1.42 10.71
CA LEU A 43 7.37 -1.65 10.16
C LEU A 43 6.27 -1.20 11.13
N GLU A 44 6.38 -1.54 12.43
CA GLU A 44 5.42 -1.08 13.45
C GLU A 44 5.38 0.46 13.53
N LEU A 45 6.54 1.13 13.44
CA LEU A 45 6.60 2.59 13.39
C LEU A 45 5.90 3.14 12.14
N SER A 46 6.17 2.58 10.96
CA SER A 46 5.49 2.99 9.72
C SER A 46 4.00 2.72 9.73
N LEU A 47 3.53 1.65 10.36
CA LEU A 47 2.09 1.37 10.49
C LEU A 47 1.42 2.36 11.44
N ARG A 48 2.09 2.80 12.51
CA ARG A 48 1.59 3.87 13.40
C ARG A 48 1.48 5.21 12.68
N GLU A 49 2.49 5.58 11.91
CA GLU A 49 2.48 6.81 11.11
C GLU A 49 1.43 6.74 9.99
N LEU A 50 1.27 5.58 9.35
CA LEU A 50 0.20 5.35 8.39
C LEU A 50 -1.18 5.52 9.05
N ARG A 51 -1.41 4.92 10.23
CA ARG A 51 -2.66 5.09 10.97
C ARG A 51 -2.98 6.56 11.21
N SER A 52 -2.02 7.31 11.77
CA SER A 52 -2.15 8.75 12.03
C SER A 52 -2.50 9.54 10.75
N LEU A 53 -1.86 9.18 9.63
CA LEU A 53 -2.17 9.77 8.33
C LEU A 53 -3.60 9.45 7.86
N LEU A 54 -4.06 8.21 8.03
CA LEU A 54 -5.39 7.76 7.61
C LEU A 54 -6.49 8.36 8.48
N GLU A 55 -6.25 8.56 9.78
CA GLU A 55 -7.19 9.22 10.70
C GLU A 55 -7.27 10.73 10.46
N SER A 56 -6.14 11.37 10.11
CA SER A 56 -6.06 12.83 9.93
C SER A 56 -6.57 13.34 8.57
N LYS A 57 -6.61 12.48 7.55
CA LYS A 57 -7.03 12.86 6.20
C LYS A 57 -8.19 11.98 5.73
N ARG A 58 -9.08 12.55 4.93
CA ARG A 58 -10.19 11.77 4.35
C ARG A 58 -9.67 10.87 3.23
N PHE A 59 -9.62 9.57 3.49
CA PHE A 59 -9.49 8.50 2.51
C PHE A 59 -10.82 7.74 2.45
N SER A 60 -11.17 7.21 1.28
CA SER A 60 -12.37 6.37 1.10
C SER A 60 -12.08 4.88 1.29
N HIS A 61 -10.85 4.47 0.97
CA HIS A 61 -10.34 3.10 1.13
C HIS A 61 -8.81 3.13 0.95
N VAL A 62 -8.15 2.03 1.33
CA VAL A 62 -6.70 1.84 1.14
C VAL A 62 -6.44 0.48 0.52
N ALA A 63 -5.49 0.43 -0.40
CA ALA A 63 -4.96 -0.80 -0.97
C ALA A 63 -3.52 -1.00 -0.48
N LEU A 64 -3.21 -2.17 0.08
CA LEU A 64 -1.88 -2.52 0.60
C LEU A 64 -1.36 -3.79 -0.08
N PRO A 65 -0.09 -3.84 -0.51
CA PRO A 65 0.56 -5.11 -0.82
C PRO A 65 0.96 -5.82 0.49
N ARG A 66 1.61 -6.99 0.39
CA ARG A 66 2.32 -7.62 1.52
C ARG A 66 3.54 -6.78 1.94
N LEU A 67 3.31 -5.79 2.80
CA LEU A 67 4.29 -4.81 3.23
C LEU A 67 5.56 -5.44 3.81
N ALA A 68 6.73 -4.91 3.43
CA ALA A 68 8.04 -5.34 3.93
C ALA A 68 8.35 -6.85 3.78
N THR A 69 7.57 -7.59 2.98
CA THR A 69 7.86 -8.97 2.61
C THR A 69 8.68 -9.03 1.32
N GLY A 70 9.09 -10.24 0.89
CA GLY A 70 9.84 -10.44 -0.35
C GLY A 70 11.21 -9.76 -0.27
N ALA A 71 11.41 -8.67 -1.01
CA ALA A 71 12.64 -7.87 -0.95
C ALA A 71 12.92 -7.28 0.44
N GLY A 72 11.88 -7.05 1.25
CA GLY A 72 12.01 -6.62 2.64
C GLY A 72 12.39 -7.74 3.61
N GLY A 73 12.16 -9.00 3.27
CA GLY A 73 12.64 -10.16 4.05
C GLY A 73 11.83 -10.53 5.30
N LEU A 74 10.76 -9.82 5.66
CA LEU A 74 9.88 -10.24 6.76
C LEU A 74 8.92 -11.36 6.33
N ASP A 75 8.62 -12.27 7.26
CA ASP A 75 7.61 -13.32 7.08
C ASP A 75 6.21 -12.71 7.15
N TRP A 76 5.35 -13.08 6.20
CA TRP A 76 3.95 -12.67 6.19
C TRP A 76 3.21 -13.02 7.49
N LYS A 77 3.53 -14.17 8.12
CA LYS A 77 2.96 -14.58 9.41
C LYS A 77 3.29 -13.62 10.56
N VAL A 78 4.34 -12.81 10.40
CA VAL A 78 4.71 -11.74 11.34
C VAL A 78 4.07 -10.42 10.93
N VAL A 79 4.01 -10.11 9.63
CA VAL A 79 3.51 -8.85 9.10
C VAL A 79 1.99 -8.71 9.24
N GLU A 80 1.24 -9.76 8.90
CA GLU A 80 -0.23 -9.73 8.89
C GLU A 80 -0.83 -9.36 10.25
N PRO A 81 -0.42 -9.97 11.38
CA PRO A 81 -0.93 -9.56 12.70
C PRO A 81 -0.59 -8.11 13.07
N LEU A 82 0.49 -7.54 12.52
CA LEU A 82 0.84 -6.13 12.77
C LEU A 82 -0.06 -5.18 12.01
N ILE A 83 -0.37 -5.50 10.76
CA ILE A 83 -1.33 -4.73 9.96
C ILE A 83 -2.69 -4.72 10.67
N GLU A 84 -3.18 -5.89 11.06
CA GLU A 84 -4.45 -6.03 11.78
C GLU A 84 -4.44 -5.24 13.09
N ARG A 85 -3.41 -5.40 13.92
CA ARG A 85 -3.28 -4.69 15.20
C ARG A 85 -3.30 -3.17 15.06
N HIS A 86 -2.68 -2.63 14.01
CA HIS A 86 -2.52 -1.19 13.84
C HIS A 86 -3.66 -0.54 13.07
N LEU A 87 -4.25 -1.25 12.11
CA LEU A 87 -5.17 -0.68 11.13
C LEU A 87 -6.55 -1.36 11.09
N GLY A 88 -6.72 -2.54 11.70
CA GLY A 88 -7.94 -3.34 11.61
C GLY A 88 -9.15 -2.75 12.33
N ASP A 89 -8.94 -1.81 13.25
CA ASP A 89 -10.00 -1.09 13.97
C ASP A 89 -10.39 0.24 13.33
N LEU A 90 -9.82 0.58 12.16
CA LEU A 90 -10.17 1.80 11.44
C LEU A 90 -11.51 1.65 10.73
N ASP A 91 -12.35 2.69 10.80
CA ASP A 91 -13.62 2.81 10.06
C ASP A 91 -13.37 3.19 8.58
N LEU A 92 -12.49 2.43 7.93
CA LEU A 92 -12.01 2.64 6.57
C LEU A 92 -11.70 1.28 5.94
N PRO A 93 -12.27 0.95 4.76
CA PRO A 93 -11.95 -0.30 4.08
C PRO A 93 -10.46 -0.38 3.70
N ILE A 94 -9.79 -1.45 4.13
CA ILE A 94 -8.39 -1.75 3.80
C ILE A 94 -8.35 -3.10 3.08
N TYR A 95 -7.84 -3.09 1.85
CA TYR A 95 -7.69 -4.29 1.02
C TYR A 95 -6.22 -4.68 0.94
N ILE A 96 -5.91 -5.93 1.31
CA ILE A 96 -4.54 -6.47 1.28
C ILE A 96 -4.42 -7.46 0.13
N TYR A 97 -3.54 -7.17 -0.82
CA TYR A 97 -3.30 -8.01 -1.99
C TYR A 97 -2.13 -8.94 -1.70
N THR A 98 -2.44 -10.23 -1.54
CA THR A 98 -1.46 -11.27 -1.21
C THR A 98 -1.04 -12.10 -2.41
N GLN A 99 -1.88 -12.15 -3.45
CA GLN A 99 -1.70 -12.94 -4.67
C GLN A 99 -1.96 -12.07 -5.89
N TYR A 100 -1.25 -12.36 -6.97
CA TYR A 100 -1.46 -11.74 -8.27
C TYR A 100 -1.93 -12.81 -9.26
N GLU A 101 -3.01 -12.51 -9.96
CA GLU A 101 -3.55 -13.33 -11.04
C GLU A 101 -3.72 -12.45 -12.28
N GLU A 102 -3.09 -12.85 -13.37
CA GLU A 102 -3.11 -12.06 -14.61
C GLU A 102 -4.52 -11.99 -15.20
N GLY A 103 -4.99 -10.78 -15.48
CA GLY A 103 -6.31 -10.55 -16.06
C GLY A 103 -7.49 -10.73 -15.09
N VAL A 104 -7.22 -11.01 -13.81
CA VAL A 104 -8.27 -11.20 -12.80
C VAL A 104 -8.37 -9.97 -11.92
N GLN A 105 -9.58 -9.39 -11.85
CA GLN A 105 -9.88 -8.30 -10.93
C GLN A 105 -10.04 -8.85 -9.50
N ALA A 106 -9.41 -8.20 -8.53
CA ALA A 106 -9.53 -8.55 -7.12
C ALA A 106 -10.96 -8.33 -6.58
N ILE A 107 -11.31 -9.09 -5.56
CA ILE A 107 -12.58 -8.94 -4.84
C ILE A 107 -12.40 -7.87 -3.76
N GLU A 108 -13.10 -6.75 -3.91
CA GLU A 108 -13.02 -5.59 -3.01
C GLU A 108 -14.43 -5.25 -2.47
N PRO A 109 -14.93 -5.99 -1.46
CA PRO A 109 -16.30 -5.83 -0.99
C PRO A 109 -16.58 -4.41 -0.48
N GLY A 110 -17.64 -3.78 -0.98
CA GLY A 110 -18.00 -2.41 -0.61
C GLY A 110 -17.33 -1.32 -1.44
N LEU A 111 -16.44 -1.68 -2.38
CA LEU A 111 -15.94 -0.76 -3.39
C LEU A 111 -16.86 -0.75 -4.62
N SER A 112 -17.60 0.35 -4.84
CA SER A 112 -18.46 0.49 -6.02
C SER A 112 -17.62 0.53 -7.30
N ARG A 113 -17.97 -0.29 -8.29
CA ARG A 113 -17.37 -0.26 -9.63
C ARG A 113 -17.66 1.09 -10.30
N HIS A 114 -16.65 1.91 -10.48
CA HIS A 114 -16.74 3.03 -11.42
C HIS A 114 -16.47 2.50 -12.83
N ASP A 115 -17.52 1.98 -13.46
CA ASP A 115 -17.52 1.26 -14.73
C ASP A 115 -17.26 2.19 -15.93
N SER A 116 -16.04 2.72 -16.04
CA SER A 116 -15.72 3.76 -17.02
C SER A 116 -14.54 3.48 -17.95
N LEU A 117 -13.96 2.27 -17.95
CA LEU A 117 -12.81 1.97 -18.82
C LEU A 117 -12.90 0.69 -19.66
N ASP A 118 -13.99 -0.08 -19.64
CA ASP A 118 -14.09 -1.32 -20.43
C ASP A 118 -14.90 -1.22 -21.74
N ARG A 119 -15.20 -0.01 -22.22
CA ARG A 119 -15.68 0.16 -23.60
C ARG A 119 -14.49 0.09 -24.57
N ARG A 120 -14.10 -1.11 -24.98
CA ARG A 120 -13.46 -1.28 -26.29
C ARG A 120 -14.44 -0.75 -27.36
N PRO A 121 -14.06 0.18 -28.24
CA PRO A 121 -14.93 0.57 -29.34
C PRO A 121 -15.10 -0.65 -30.25
N ASP A 122 -16.37 -1.01 -30.48
CA ASP A 122 -16.76 -2.05 -31.43
C ASP A 122 -16.26 -1.65 -32.82
N ALA A 123 -15.24 -2.35 -33.31
CA ALA A 123 -14.72 -2.21 -34.65
C ALA A 123 -15.64 -2.94 -35.64
N SER A 124 -16.89 -2.47 -35.76
CA SER A 124 -17.84 -2.94 -36.77
C SER A 124 -18.89 -1.87 -37.08
N ARG A 125 -18.43 -0.72 -37.58
CA ARG A 125 -19.25 0.09 -38.49
C ARG A 125 -18.36 0.97 -39.38
N ARG A 126 -17.97 0.43 -40.52
CA ARG A 126 -17.74 1.22 -41.73
C ARG A 126 -18.74 0.73 -42.77
N GLN A 127 -19.72 1.58 -43.03
CA GLN A 127 -20.46 1.58 -44.28
C GLN A 127 -19.55 2.15 -45.37
#